data_AF-A0A9Q0NFT8-F1
#
_entry.id   AF-A0A9Q0NFT8-F1
#
_cell.length_a   1.000
_cell.length_b   1.000
_cell.length_c   1.000
_cell.angle_alpha   90.00
_cell.angle_beta   90.00
_cell.angle_gamma   90.00
#
_symmetry.space_group_name_H-M   'P 1'
#
loop_
_entity.id
_entity.type
_entity.pdbx_description
1 polymer ?
#
loop_
_entity_poly.entity_id
_entity_poly.type
_entity_poly.pdbx_seq_one_letter_code
_entity_poly.pdbx_strand_id
1 'polypeptide(L)'
;SDIVRLVIIVITLYVQYSHGLIEGNIDKEKHVRAIDVQAVEGRRVSLPCPLIPPSRDKVYMVLWFRDDAGIPLYSFDVRGKPLAQARHWSAPEKFGSRAKFNTAI
;
A
#
# COMPACT_ATOMS: atom_id res chain seq x y z
N SER A 1 40.16 -33.01 -22.24
CA SER A 1 39.11 -34.04 -22.05
C SER A 1 37.77 -33.37 -22.29
N ASP A 2 37.02 -33.83 -23.30
CA ASP A 2 35.73 -33.25 -23.71
C ASP A 2 34.68 -33.27 -22.59
N ILE A 3 34.82 -34.20 -21.64
CA ILE A 3 33.99 -34.31 -20.44
C ILE A 3 34.08 -33.03 -19.58
N VAL A 4 35.28 -32.45 -19.42
CA VAL A 4 35.47 -31.24 -18.60
C VAL A 4 34.75 -30.04 -19.23
N ARG A 5 34.77 -29.93 -20.56
CA ARG A 5 34.04 -28.87 -21.28
C ARG A 5 32.53 -29.05 -21.16
N LEU A 6 32.05 -30.28 -21.25
CA LEU A 6 30.62 -30.59 -21.12
C LEU A 6 30.10 -30.24 -19.72
N VAL A 7 30.86 -30.58 -18.67
CA VAL A 7 30.51 -30.27 -17.28
C VAL A 7 30.45 -28.76 -17.05
N ILE A 8 31.42 -28.00 -17.56
CA ILE A 8 31.42 -26.53 -17.45
C ILE A 8 30.17 -25.95 -18.14
N ILE A 9 29.84 -26.42 -19.35
CA ILE A 9 28.66 -25.93 -20.09
C ILE A 9 27.37 -26.19 -19.31
N VAL A 10 27.19 -27.41 -18.77
CA VAL A 10 25.99 -27.75 -17.98
C VAL A 10 25.89 -26.90 -16.71
N ILE A 11 27.00 -26.69 -16.00
CA ILE A 11 27.04 -25.82 -14.82
C ILE A 11 26.66 -24.39 -15.20
N THR A 12 27.23 -23.84 -16.28
CA THR A 12 26.90 -22.47 -16.72
C THR A 12 25.44 -22.32 -17.14
N LEU A 13 24.87 -23.29 -17.86
CA LEU A 13 23.45 -23.27 -18.25
C LEU A 13 22.53 -23.33 -17.03
N TYR A 14 22.86 -24.16 -16.03
CA TYR A 14 22.11 -24.25 -14.79
C TYR A 14 22.17 -22.93 -13.99
N VAL A 15 23.34 -22.31 -13.90
CA VAL A 15 23.52 -21.00 -13.23
C VAL A 15 22.75 -19.89 -13.96
N GLN A 16 22.81 -19.83 -15.30
CA GLN A 16 22.05 -18.84 -16.06
C GLN A 16 20.53 -19.06 -15.95
N TYR A 17 20.07 -20.31 -16.01
CA TYR A 17 18.65 -20.63 -15.83
C TYR A 17 18.15 -20.24 -14.43
N SER A 18 18.92 -20.56 -13.39
CA SER A 18 18.58 -20.19 -12.01
C SER A 18 18.59 -18.67 -11.79
N HIS A 19 19.52 -17.91 -12.38
CA HIS A 19 19.46 -16.44 -12.40
C HIS A 19 18.19 -15.91 -13.09
N GLY A 20 17.83 -16.46 -14.26
CA GLY A 20 16.61 -16.04 -14.98
C GLY A 20 15.32 -16.32 -14.22
N LEU A 21 15.28 -17.38 -13.39
CA LEU A 21 14.16 -17.66 -12.48
C LEU A 21 14.08 -16.68 -11.30
N ILE A 22 15.22 -16.20 -10.80
CA ILE A 22 15.28 -15.23 -9.69
C ILE A 22 14.87 -13.83 -10.16
N GLU A 23 15.23 -13.44 -11.38
CA GLU A 23 14.81 -12.16 -11.98
C GLU A 23 13.36 -12.19 -12.51
N GLY A 24 12.81 -13.39 -12.71
CA GLY A 24 11.57 -13.62 -13.45
C GLY A 24 10.31 -13.84 -12.62
N ASN A 25 10.13 -13.26 -11.43
CA ASN A 25 8.80 -13.14 -10.81
C ASN A 25 8.74 -12.19 -9.59
N ILE A 26 9.34 -10.99 -9.66
CA ILE A 26 8.93 -9.92 -8.73
C ILE A 26 7.76 -9.23 -9.41
N ASP A 27 6.58 -9.71 -9.04
CA ASP A 27 5.28 -9.23 -9.45
C ASP A 27 5.28 -7.71 -9.58
N LYS A 28 4.58 -7.21 -10.60
CA LYS A 28 4.26 -5.80 -10.76
C LYS A 28 3.45 -5.36 -9.55
N GLU A 29 4.14 -5.01 -8.48
CA GLU A 29 3.58 -4.37 -7.32
C GLU A 29 3.01 -3.06 -7.85
N LYS A 30 1.69 -3.00 -7.95
CA LYS A 30 0.97 -1.82 -8.37
C LYS A 30 1.27 -0.77 -7.30
N HIS A 31 2.35 -0.02 -7.49
CA HIS A 31 2.86 0.94 -6.53
C HIS A 31 1.76 1.94 -6.24
N VAL A 32 1.07 1.73 -5.11
CA VAL A 32 0.09 2.69 -4.61
C VAL A 32 0.91 3.94 -4.35
N ARG A 33 0.60 5.03 -5.06
CA ARG A 33 1.30 6.31 -4.86
C ARG A 33 1.13 6.73 -3.41
N ALA A 34 2.17 6.52 -2.61
CA ALA A 34 2.28 7.05 -1.27
C ALA A 34 2.62 8.54 -1.37
N ILE A 35 2.19 9.28 -0.36
CA ILE A 35 2.56 10.69 -0.20
C ILE A 35 3.40 10.79 1.06
N ASP A 36 4.50 11.53 0.99
CA ASP A 36 5.26 11.88 2.18
C ASP A 36 4.64 13.13 2.82
N VAL A 37 4.40 13.06 4.12
CA VAL A 37 3.78 14.13 4.90
C VAL A 37 4.60 14.34 6.17
N GLN A 38 5.24 15.51 6.25
CA GLN A 38 6.08 15.89 7.37
C GLN A 38 5.26 16.61 8.45
N ALA A 39 5.55 16.34 9.72
CA ALA A 39 4.84 16.93 10.86
C ALA A 39 5.80 17.19 12.03
N VAL A 40 5.53 18.24 12.81
CA VAL A 40 6.23 18.49 14.07
C VAL A 40 5.63 17.61 15.16
N GLU A 41 6.49 17.02 15.99
CA GLU A 41 6.06 16.17 17.11
C GLU A 41 5.04 16.89 18.01
N GLY A 42 4.01 16.15 18.42
CA GLY A 42 2.91 16.67 19.25
C GLY A 42 1.94 17.61 18.53
N ARG A 43 2.22 18.02 17.28
CA ARG A 43 1.31 18.86 16.48
C ARG A 43 0.38 18.01 15.62
N ARG A 44 -0.67 18.66 15.13
CA ARG A 44 -1.64 18.07 14.19
C ARG A 44 -1.11 18.23 12.77
N VAL A 45 -1.37 17.21 11.94
CA VAL A 45 -1.10 17.23 10.50
C VAL A 45 -2.31 16.68 9.76
N SER A 46 -2.49 17.10 8.51
CA SER A 46 -3.57 16.63 7.65
C SER A 46 -3.01 15.66 6.61
N LEU A 47 -3.62 14.49 6.50
CA LEU A 47 -3.32 13.52 5.43
C LEU A 47 -4.31 13.76 4.28
N PRO A 48 -3.86 14.25 3.11
CA PRO A 48 -4.78 14.55 2.02
C PRO A 48 -5.34 13.26 1.39
N CYS A 49 -6.64 13.26 1.12
CA CYS A 49 -7.33 12.21 0.37
C CYS A 49 -8.38 12.87 -0.54
N PRO A 50 -8.04 13.16 -1.80
CA PRO A 50 -8.99 13.71 -2.75
C PRO A 50 -10.10 12.70 -3.01
N LEU A 51 -11.34 13.07 -2.67
CA LEU A 51 -12.53 12.25 -2.94
C LEU A 51 -13.10 12.45 -4.35
N ILE A 52 -12.35 13.11 -5.25
CA ILE A 52 -12.78 13.42 -6.61
C ILE A 52 -12.78 12.13 -7.43
N PRO A 53 -13.96 11.58 -7.77
CA PRO A 53 -14.02 10.40 -8.62
C PRO A 53 -13.79 10.81 -10.08
N PRO A 54 -13.18 9.94 -10.92
CA PRO A 54 -13.10 10.19 -12.36
C PRO A 54 -14.47 10.20 -13.07
N SER A 55 -15.53 9.73 -12.40
CA SER A 55 -16.87 9.51 -12.97
C SER A 55 -17.98 9.96 -11.98
N ARG A 56 -19.25 9.58 -12.21
CA ARG A 56 -20.37 9.71 -11.25
C ARG A 56 -20.26 8.77 -10.03
N ASP A 57 -19.08 8.18 -9.80
CA ASP A 57 -18.83 7.29 -8.69
C ASP A 57 -18.99 7.99 -7.34
N LYS A 58 -19.38 7.21 -6.34
CA LYS A 58 -19.52 7.64 -4.95
C LYS A 58 -18.42 7.00 -4.12
N VAL A 59 -17.90 7.75 -3.16
CA VAL A 59 -16.99 7.20 -2.16
C VAL A 59 -17.77 6.22 -1.31
N TYR A 60 -17.26 4.99 -1.18
CA TYR A 60 -17.83 3.96 -0.31
C TYR A 60 -17.02 3.78 0.98
N MET A 61 -15.70 3.87 0.87
CA MET A 61 -14.79 3.68 1.98
C MET A 61 -13.45 4.34 1.67
N VAL A 62 -12.78 4.84 2.70
CA VAL A 62 -11.40 5.31 2.63
C VAL A 62 -10.59 4.61 3.71
N LEU A 63 -9.41 4.13 3.34
CA LEU A 63 -8.51 3.37 4.20
C LEU A 63 -7.12 4.01 4.16
N TRP A 64 -6.52 4.19 5.34
CA TRP A 64 -5.14 4.68 5.46
C TRP A 64 -4.29 3.54 5.97
N PHE A 65 -3.19 3.29 5.27
CA PHE A 65 -2.18 2.30 5.63
C PHE A 65 -0.87 3.02 5.89
N ARG A 66 0.00 2.38 6.67
CA ARG A 66 1.39 2.78 6.83
C ARG A 66 2.23 1.52 6.75
N ASP A 67 3.25 1.57 5.92
CA ASP A 67 4.26 0.52 5.76
C ASP A 67 3.64 -0.87 5.51
N ASP A 68 4.12 -1.85 6.26
CA ASP A 68 3.89 -3.29 6.19
C ASP A 68 2.79 -3.79 7.14
N ALA A 69 2.02 -2.89 7.76
CA ALA A 69 1.07 -3.26 8.82
C ALA A 69 0.01 -4.29 8.37
N GLY A 70 -0.22 -4.46 7.06
CA GLY A 70 -1.20 -5.41 6.47
C GLY A 70 -2.67 -5.04 6.75
N ILE A 71 -2.93 -4.20 7.74
CA ILE A 71 -4.23 -3.68 8.17
C ILE A 71 -4.23 -2.14 8.11
N PRO A 72 -5.39 -1.50 7.88
CA PRO A 72 -5.46 -0.05 7.90
C PRO A 72 -5.18 0.48 9.31
N LEU A 73 -4.58 1.67 9.40
CA LEU A 73 -4.44 2.45 10.63
C LEU A 73 -5.70 3.27 10.95
N TYR A 74 -6.47 3.60 9.92
CA TYR A 74 -7.73 4.33 10.04
C TYR A 74 -8.68 3.93 8.91
N SER A 75 -9.97 3.82 9.20
CA SER A 75 -11.01 3.58 8.21
C SER A 75 -12.18 4.57 8.34
N PHE A 76 -12.69 4.97 7.19
CA PHE A 76 -13.89 5.79 7.02
C PHE A 76 -14.84 5.07 6.07
N ASP A 77 -15.93 4.52 6.59
CA ASP A 77 -16.84 3.63 5.86
C ASP A 77 -18.24 4.25 5.78
N VAL A 78 -18.70 4.54 4.56
CA VAL A 78 -19.97 5.23 4.27
C VAL A 78 -20.98 4.33 3.57
N ARG A 79 -20.71 3.02 3.49
CA ARG A 79 -21.63 2.07 2.86
C ARG A 79 -23.00 2.10 3.54
N GLY A 80 -24.04 2.35 2.76
CA GLY A 80 -25.44 2.38 3.21
C GLY A 80 -25.81 3.58 4.09
N LYS A 81 -24.97 4.62 4.17
CA LYS A 81 -25.20 5.78 5.05
C LYS A 81 -24.80 7.09 4.36
N PRO A 82 -25.39 8.24 4.76
CA PRO A 82 -24.85 9.54 4.39
C PRO A 82 -23.42 9.75 4.90
N LEU A 83 -22.60 10.56 4.21
CA LEU A 83 -21.22 10.90 4.60
C LEU A 83 -21.11 11.36 6.06
N ALA A 84 -22.09 12.12 6.54
CA ALA A 84 -22.14 12.63 7.91
C ALA A 84 -22.31 11.54 8.98
N GLN A 85 -22.73 10.33 8.59
CA GLN A 85 -22.96 9.18 9.48
C GLN A 85 -21.99 8.03 9.20
N ALA A 86 -20.85 8.34 8.56
CA ALA A 86 -19.82 7.36 8.31
C ALA A 86 -19.41 6.65 9.60
N ARG A 87 -19.06 5.37 9.47
CA ARG A 87 -18.42 4.63 10.55
C ARG A 87 -16.92 4.91 10.50
N HIS A 88 -16.37 5.25 11.65
CA HIS A 88 -14.95 5.54 11.81
C HIS A 88 -14.32 4.47 12.68
N TRP A 89 -13.11 4.04 12.32
CA TRP A 89 -12.27 3.26 13.22
C TRP A 89 -10.83 3.74 13.10
N SER A 90 -10.15 3.77 14.24
CA SER A 90 -8.79 4.27 14.39
C SER A 90 -8.01 3.27 15.23
N ALA A 91 -6.84 2.84 14.74
CA ALA A 91 -6.00 1.87 15.43
C ALA A 91 -5.61 2.41 16.82
N PRO A 92 -6.00 1.74 17.93
CA PRO A 92 -5.77 2.23 19.28
C PRO A 92 -4.29 2.50 19.58
N GLU A 93 -3.43 1.60 19.12
CA GLU A 93 -1.98 1.66 19.38
C GLU A 93 -1.23 2.71 18.55
N LYS A 94 -1.84 3.24 17.49
CA LYS A 94 -1.17 4.17 16.56
C LYS A 94 -1.74 5.58 16.64
N PHE A 95 -3.06 5.70 16.49
CA PHE A 95 -3.73 6.99 16.52
C PHE A 95 -4.67 7.15 17.72
N GLY A 96 -5.23 6.06 18.25
CA GLY A 96 -6.25 6.15 19.29
C GLY A 96 -7.37 7.11 18.88
N SER A 97 -7.74 8.03 19.77
CA SER A 97 -8.77 9.06 19.51
C SER A 97 -8.28 10.30 18.75
N ARG A 98 -7.00 10.36 18.35
CA ARG A 98 -6.38 11.55 17.75
C ARG A 98 -6.73 11.76 16.27
N ALA A 99 -7.04 10.68 15.55
CA ALA A 99 -7.35 10.75 14.12
C ALA A 99 -8.85 10.99 13.89
N LYS A 100 -9.16 11.89 12.95
CA LYS A 100 -10.52 12.19 12.51
C LYS A 100 -10.51 12.41 11.00
N PHE A 101 -11.61 12.02 10.35
CA PHE A 101 -11.83 12.33 8.94
C PHE A 101 -12.62 13.63 8.82
N ASN A 102 -12.11 14.58 8.03
CA ASN A 102 -12.82 15.83 7.78
C ASN A 102 -13.56 15.73 6.45
N THR A 103 -14.88 15.82 6.49
CA THR A 103 -15.75 15.87 5.31
C THR A 103 -16.11 17.28 4.89
N ALA A 104 -15.63 18.32 5.59
CA ALA A 104 -15.84 19.71 5.17
C ALA A 104 -15.14 19.93 3.83
N ILE A 105 -15.94 20.11 2.78
CA ILE A 105 -15.53 20.59 1.46
C ILE A 105 -15.52 22.12 1.50
#